data_AF-A0A0F9EN13-F1
#
_entry.id   AF-A0A0F9EN13-F1
#
_cell.length_a   1.000
_cell.length_b   1.000
_cell.length_c   1.000
_cell.angle_alpha   90.00
_cell.angle_beta   90.00
_cell.angle_gamma   90.00
#
_symmetry.space_group_name_H-M   'P 1'
#
loop_
_entity.id
_entity.type
_entity.pdbx_description
1 polymer ?
#
loop_
_entity_poly.entity_id
_entity_poly.type
_entity_poly.pdbx_seq_one_letter_code
_entity_poly.pdbx_strand_id
1 'polypeptide(L)'
;PDTGLVGVRLEWPDGLAQESCFHFHTPISELTNAACLGLLTKLFDRFTVPRPVVETTAFYDWVSFACVLIRKEVFEDIGLLDDKFFMYFEDVEFCYRAKKSGWKVMYQPASRVVHLRGGSSPLKTQAKLRKRLPRYFYESRARYFYLLFGRTGLLAANIAWSIGACISEGRALISKNYMGHVAKKQWRDIWINFKSPTAPYIHPKDYD
;
A
#
# COMPACT_ATOMS: atom_id res chain seq x y z
N PRO A 1 19.42 -15.85 13.94
CA PRO A 1 18.93 -14.59 13.31
C PRO A 1 17.45 -14.72 12.96
N ASP A 2 16.62 -13.78 13.43
CA ASP A 2 15.15 -13.74 13.29
C ASP A 2 14.69 -12.98 12.02
N THR A 3 15.62 -12.64 11.12
CA THR A 3 15.30 -12.09 9.80
C THR A 3 14.70 -13.19 8.90
N GLY A 4 13.45 -12.98 8.52
CA GLY A 4 12.70 -13.87 7.63
C GLY A 4 12.63 -13.36 6.20
N LEU A 5 12.59 -12.04 6.02
CA LEU A 5 12.48 -11.39 4.71
C LEU A 5 13.60 -10.36 4.54
N VAL A 6 14.17 -10.29 3.34
CA VAL A 6 15.19 -9.30 2.95
C VAL A 6 14.79 -8.63 1.65
N GLY A 7 14.42 -7.36 1.72
CA GLY A 7 14.25 -6.49 0.56
C GLY A 7 15.57 -5.88 0.11
N VAL A 8 15.65 -5.49 -1.15
CA VAL A 8 16.84 -4.93 -1.81
C VAL A 8 16.64 -3.46 -2.17
N ARG A 9 17.73 -2.73 -2.46
CA ARG A 9 17.67 -1.39 -3.08
C ARG A 9 17.18 -1.54 -4.51
N LEU A 10 15.93 -1.14 -4.74
CA LEU A 10 15.38 -1.02 -6.08
C LEU A 10 15.86 0.28 -6.72
N GLU A 11 16.27 0.23 -7.99
CA GLU A 11 16.82 1.38 -8.71
C GLU A 11 16.20 1.51 -10.10
N TRP A 12 16.16 2.73 -10.59
CA TRP A 12 15.95 3.00 -12.01
C TRP A 12 17.21 2.66 -12.81
N PRO A 13 17.13 2.57 -14.16
CA PRO A 13 18.31 2.32 -15.00
C PRO A 13 19.44 3.35 -14.86
N ASP A 14 19.13 4.56 -14.39
CA ASP A 14 20.09 5.62 -14.10
C ASP A 14 20.73 5.52 -12.70
N GLY A 15 20.42 4.46 -11.94
CA GLY A 15 20.93 4.21 -10.58
C GLY A 15 20.20 4.99 -9.47
N LEU A 16 19.20 5.82 -9.81
CA LEU A 16 18.40 6.53 -8.82
C LEU A 16 17.54 5.53 -8.04
N ALA A 17 17.61 5.59 -6.71
CA ALA A 17 16.87 4.68 -5.86
C ALA A 17 15.36 4.90 -5.92
N GLN A 18 14.63 3.81 -5.79
CA GLN A 18 13.18 3.77 -5.71
C GLN A 18 12.74 3.48 -4.28
N GLU A 19 11.68 4.16 -3.84
CA GLU A 19 10.93 3.78 -2.64
C GLU A 19 10.45 2.33 -2.75
N SER A 20 10.85 1.53 -1.77
CA SER A 20 10.62 0.07 -1.70
C SER A 20 10.40 -0.45 -0.28
N CYS A 21 10.42 0.44 0.71
CA CYS A 21 10.28 0.13 2.13
C CYS A 21 9.18 0.99 2.75
N PHE A 22 8.37 0.38 3.62
CA PHE A 22 7.09 0.97 3.98
C PHE A 22 6.64 0.65 5.42
N HIS A 23 5.80 1.53 5.96
CA HIS A 23 4.90 1.24 7.08
C HIS A 23 3.61 0.55 6.58
N PHE A 24 2.92 -0.17 7.46
CA PHE A 24 1.60 -0.73 7.13
C PHE A 24 0.58 0.37 6.81
N HIS A 25 -0.31 0.07 5.87
CA HIS A 25 -1.50 0.90 5.65
C HIS A 25 -2.44 0.78 6.85
N THR A 26 -2.83 1.92 7.42
CA THR A 26 -3.73 2.05 8.58
C THR A 26 -4.86 3.03 8.26
N PRO A 27 -5.97 3.03 9.03
CA PRO A 27 -7.02 4.04 8.87
C PRO A 27 -6.48 5.49 8.93
N ILE A 28 -5.49 5.76 9.79
CA ILE A 28 -4.87 7.09 9.88
C ILE A 28 -4.09 7.41 8.60
N SER A 29 -3.37 6.44 8.03
CA SER A 29 -2.68 6.65 6.75
C SER A 29 -3.66 6.93 5.60
N GLU A 30 -4.87 6.36 5.62
CA GLU A 30 -5.91 6.65 4.64
C GLU A 30 -6.41 8.10 4.76
N LEU A 31 -6.60 8.58 5.98
CA LEU A 31 -6.96 9.99 6.25
C LEU A 31 -5.88 10.94 5.73
N THR A 32 -4.62 10.74 6.09
CA THR A 32 -3.54 11.66 5.73
C THR A 32 -3.29 11.67 4.23
N ASN A 33 -3.31 10.51 3.57
CA ASN A 33 -3.17 10.38 2.12
C ASN A 33 -4.36 11.01 1.38
N ALA A 34 -5.59 10.84 1.87
CA ALA A 34 -6.77 11.43 1.23
C ALA A 34 -6.92 12.94 1.51
N ALA A 35 -6.37 13.46 2.61
CA ALA A 35 -6.42 14.89 2.92
C ALA A 35 -5.39 15.73 2.15
N CYS A 36 -4.24 15.14 1.77
CA CYS A 36 -3.08 15.83 1.19
C CYS A 36 -2.75 17.16 1.89
N LEU A 37 -2.86 17.18 3.22
CA LEU A 37 -2.65 18.36 4.04
C LEU A 37 -1.33 18.19 4.81
N GLY A 38 -0.31 18.98 4.46
CA GLY A 38 1.03 18.84 5.04
C GLY A 38 1.08 18.89 6.56
N LEU A 39 0.17 19.65 7.20
CA LEU A 39 0.04 19.67 8.66
C LEU A 39 -0.38 18.30 9.22
N LEU A 40 -1.36 17.63 8.60
CA LEU A 40 -1.77 16.29 9.01
C LEU A 40 -0.68 15.26 8.72
N THR A 41 -0.02 15.35 7.56
CA THR A 41 1.13 14.49 7.24
C THR A 41 2.23 14.63 8.30
N LYS A 42 2.54 15.85 8.74
CA LYS A 42 3.55 16.11 9.79
C LYS A 42 3.10 15.60 11.17
N LEU A 43 1.85 15.83 11.54
CA LEU A 43 1.30 15.39 12.83
C LEU A 43 1.25 13.87 12.95
N PHE A 44 1.02 13.18 11.83
CA PHE A 44 0.85 11.73 11.76
C PHE A 44 1.97 11.05 10.97
N ASP A 45 3.19 11.61 10.98
CA ASP A 45 4.31 11.12 10.16
C ASP A 45 4.66 9.65 10.42
N ARG A 46 4.47 9.18 11.65
CA ARG A 46 4.64 7.76 12.02
C ARG A 46 3.72 6.79 11.26
N PHE A 47 2.68 7.30 10.62
CA PHE A 47 1.74 6.53 9.79
C PHE A 47 1.95 6.79 8.29
N THR A 48 2.92 7.60 7.90
CA THR A 48 3.31 7.78 6.51
C THR A 48 3.83 6.46 5.96
N VAL A 49 3.11 5.91 4.98
CA VAL A 49 3.39 4.58 4.41
C VAL A 49 4.78 4.53 3.76
N PRO A 50 5.13 5.37 2.76
CA PRO A 50 6.46 5.32 2.17
C PRO A 50 7.52 5.81 3.15
N ARG A 51 8.62 5.05 3.26
CA ARG A 51 9.81 5.47 4.00
C ARG A 51 10.87 5.97 3.03
N PRO A 52 11.65 6.98 3.44
CA PRO A 52 12.75 7.47 2.62
C PRO A 52 13.75 6.34 2.38
N VAL A 53 14.35 6.34 1.19
CA VAL A 53 15.46 5.44 0.88
C VAL A 53 16.64 5.82 1.76
N VAL A 54 17.24 4.81 2.38
CA VAL A 54 18.47 4.93 3.17
C VAL A 54 19.56 4.05 2.58
N GLU A 55 20.82 4.36 2.87
CA GLU A 55 21.98 3.57 2.46
C GLU A 55 22.48 2.65 3.59
N THR A 56 21.71 2.52 4.67
CA THR A 56 22.01 1.64 5.81
C THR A 56 20.99 0.51 5.93
N THR A 57 21.44 -0.64 6.43
CA THR A 57 20.54 -1.74 6.76
C THR A 57 19.54 -1.31 7.83
N ALA A 58 18.26 -1.54 7.58
CA ALA A 58 17.17 -1.17 8.49
C ALA A 58 16.04 -2.19 8.45
N PHE A 59 15.15 -2.12 9.43
CA PHE A 59 13.96 -2.96 9.51
C PHE A 59 12.70 -2.14 9.26
N TYR A 60 11.76 -2.73 8.53
CA TYR A 60 10.52 -2.07 8.12
C TYR A 60 9.29 -2.92 8.46
N ASP A 61 8.10 -2.39 8.19
CA ASP A 61 6.87 -3.17 8.32
C ASP A 61 6.70 -4.12 7.14
N TRP A 62 6.97 -3.61 5.94
CA TRP A 62 6.99 -4.42 4.74
C TRP A 62 7.92 -3.80 3.70
N VAL A 63 8.33 -4.63 2.74
CA VAL A 63 9.15 -4.26 1.58
C VAL A 63 8.42 -4.70 0.32
N SER A 64 8.63 -3.99 -0.79
CA SER A 64 8.03 -4.37 -2.07
C SER A 64 8.55 -5.74 -2.52
N PHE A 65 7.64 -6.62 -2.93
CA PHE A 65 8.00 -7.92 -3.48
C PHE A 65 8.49 -7.87 -4.94
N ALA A 66 8.80 -6.67 -5.47
CA ALA A 66 9.47 -6.53 -6.76
C ALA A 66 10.82 -7.29 -6.80
N CYS A 67 11.53 -7.35 -5.66
CA CYS A 67 12.62 -8.29 -5.44
C CYS A 67 12.82 -8.48 -3.93
N VAL A 68 12.63 -9.70 -3.45
CA VAL A 68 12.72 -10.07 -2.03
C VAL A 68 13.33 -11.46 -1.90
N LEU A 69 14.18 -11.66 -0.90
CA LEU A 69 14.61 -12.97 -0.46
C LEU A 69 13.80 -13.36 0.78
N ILE A 70 13.17 -14.54 0.75
CA ILE A 70 12.34 -15.04 1.84
C ILE A 70 12.93 -16.37 2.31
N ARG A 71 13.14 -16.47 3.62
CA ARG A 71 13.59 -17.69 4.28
C ARG A 71 12.51 -18.78 4.17
N LYS A 72 12.90 -20.03 3.89
CA LYS A 72 11.97 -21.16 3.71
C LYS A 72 11.04 -21.33 4.92
N GLU A 73 11.60 -21.24 6.11
CA GLU A 73 10.93 -21.37 7.40
C GLU A 73 9.79 -20.36 7.56
N VAL A 74 9.84 -19.19 6.90
CA VAL A 74 8.71 -18.24 6.90
C VAL A 74 7.49 -18.88 6.26
N PHE A 75 7.64 -19.55 5.12
CA PHE A 75 6.51 -20.21 4.45
C PHE A 75 5.99 -21.41 5.24
N GLU A 76 6.87 -22.11 5.97
CA GLU A 76 6.47 -23.20 6.85
C GLU A 76 5.65 -22.68 8.04
N ASP A 77 5.99 -21.50 8.57
CA ASP A 77 5.32 -20.90 9.72
C ASP A 77 3.98 -20.22 9.36
N ILE A 78 3.93 -19.48 8.25
CA ILE A 78 2.78 -18.61 7.94
C ILE A 78 2.01 -19.03 6.67
N GLY A 79 2.53 -19.98 5.89
CA GLY A 79 1.98 -20.36 4.60
C GLY A 79 2.39 -19.43 3.46
N LEU A 80 1.73 -19.60 2.31
CA LEU A 80 2.02 -18.84 1.08
C LEU A 80 1.38 -17.44 1.08
N LEU A 81 1.57 -16.70 -0.02
CA LEU A 81 0.78 -15.51 -0.30
C LEU A 81 -0.70 -15.89 -0.52
N ASP A 82 -1.59 -14.99 -0.15
CA ASP A 82 -3.03 -15.19 -0.33
C ASP A 82 -3.41 -15.01 -1.82
N ASP A 83 -3.74 -16.12 -2.47
CA ASP A 83 -4.08 -16.21 -3.90
C ASP A 83 -5.41 -15.53 -4.28
N LYS A 84 -6.13 -14.98 -3.30
CA LYS A 84 -7.36 -14.21 -3.51
C LYS A 84 -7.08 -12.72 -3.72
N PHE A 85 -5.84 -12.27 -3.60
CA PHE A 85 -5.42 -10.99 -4.15
C PHE A 85 -5.07 -11.18 -5.63
N PHE A 86 -5.58 -10.30 -6.50
CA PHE A 86 -5.10 -10.25 -7.88
C PHE A 86 -3.69 -9.65 -7.95
N MET A 87 -3.58 -8.47 -7.37
CA MET A 87 -2.43 -7.58 -7.42
C MET A 87 -2.63 -6.50 -6.37
N TYR A 88 -1.52 -6.06 -5.79
CA TYR A 88 -1.43 -5.11 -4.68
C TYR A 88 -1.96 -5.65 -3.35
N PHE A 89 -1.26 -5.26 -2.28
CA PHE A 89 -1.53 -5.61 -0.89
C PHE A 89 -1.26 -7.06 -0.49
N GLU A 90 -0.99 -7.97 -1.43
CA GLU A 90 -0.60 -9.36 -1.14
C GLU A 90 0.73 -9.44 -0.40
N ASP A 91 1.70 -8.60 -0.79
CA ASP A 91 3.02 -8.51 -0.18
C ASP A 91 2.96 -7.83 1.19
N VAL A 92 2.11 -6.80 1.31
CA VAL A 92 1.81 -6.12 2.58
C VAL A 92 1.17 -7.09 3.59
N GLU A 93 0.17 -7.85 3.17
CA GLU A 93 -0.52 -8.84 4.01
C GLU A 93 0.42 -9.96 4.44
N PHE A 94 1.24 -10.47 3.51
CA PHE A 94 2.24 -11.50 3.81
C PHE A 94 3.27 -11.02 4.85
N CYS A 95 3.80 -9.80 4.69
CA CYS A 95 4.72 -9.21 5.66
C CYS A 95 4.07 -8.97 7.02
N TYR A 96 2.78 -8.63 7.05
CA TYR A 96 2.02 -8.51 8.30
C TYR A 96 1.95 -9.84 9.05
N ARG A 97 1.59 -10.94 8.37
CA ARG A 97 1.60 -12.28 8.97
C ARG A 97 3.00 -12.67 9.44
N ALA A 98 4.04 -12.43 8.64
CA ALA A 98 5.42 -12.73 9.01
C ALA A 98 5.83 -12.00 10.31
N LYS A 99 5.56 -10.69 10.40
CA LYS A 99 5.85 -9.90 11.61
C LYS A 99 5.05 -10.37 12.81
N LYS A 100 3.78 -10.76 12.63
CA LYS A 100 2.95 -11.30 13.70
C LYS A 100 3.48 -12.63 14.25
N SER A 101 4.15 -13.42 13.41
CA SER A 101 4.86 -14.64 13.80
C SER A 101 6.30 -14.40 14.30
N GLY A 102 6.69 -13.14 14.51
CA GLY A 102 7.99 -12.77 15.08
C GLY A 102 9.13 -12.61 14.06
N TRP A 103 8.87 -12.81 12.77
CA TRP A 103 9.88 -12.61 11.74
C TRP A 103 10.15 -11.12 11.49
N LYS A 104 11.42 -10.77 11.30
CA LYS A 104 11.82 -9.43 10.89
C LYS A 104 11.88 -9.29 9.37
N VAL A 105 11.47 -8.10 8.90
CA VAL A 105 11.59 -7.66 7.50
C VAL A 105 12.74 -6.67 7.42
N MET A 106 13.85 -7.11 6.84
CA MET A 106 15.08 -6.34 6.69
C MET A 106 15.16 -5.72 5.29
N TYR A 107 15.75 -4.54 5.20
CA TYR A 107 16.16 -3.92 3.94
C TYR A 107 17.69 -3.91 3.87
N GLN A 108 18.24 -4.39 2.76
CA GLN A 108 19.68 -4.48 2.51
C GLN A 108 20.07 -3.58 1.32
N PRO A 109 20.53 -2.33 1.56
CA PRO A 109 20.85 -1.39 0.49
C PRO A 109 22.09 -1.75 -0.33
N ALA A 110 22.96 -2.63 0.18
CA ALA A 110 24.11 -3.12 -0.56
C ALA A 110 23.70 -4.05 -1.72
N SER A 111 22.52 -4.68 -1.64
CA SER A 111 21.94 -5.49 -2.72
C SER A 111 21.14 -4.56 -3.64
N ARG A 112 21.57 -4.42 -4.89
CA ARG A 112 21.03 -3.45 -5.84
C ARG A 112 20.39 -4.13 -7.03
N VAL A 113 19.14 -3.78 -7.34
CA VAL A 113 18.37 -4.37 -8.44
C VAL A 113 17.69 -3.28 -9.25
N VAL A 114 17.95 -3.28 -10.56
CA VAL A 114 17.24 -2.40 -11.49
C VAL A 114 15.81 -2.92 -11.67
N HIS A 115 14.83 -2.07 -11.32
CA HIS A 115 13.42 -2.39 -11.41
C HIS A 115 12.72 -1.49 -12.43
N LEU A 116 12.41 -2.07 -13.59
CA LEU A 116 11.68 -1.42 -14.69
C LEU A 116 10.19 -1.33 -14.35
N ARG A 117 9.79 -0.29 -13.62
CA ARG A 117 8.38 -0.06 -13.25
C ARG A 117 7.49 0.17 -14.47
N GLY A 118 6.22 -0.23 -14.36
CA GLY A 118 5.16 0.11 -15.31
C GLY A 118 4.83 -0.97 -16.35
N GLY A 119 5.59 -2.08 -16.39
CA GLY A 119 5.29 -3.20 -17.28
C GLY A 119 3.98 -3.93 -16.95
N SER A 120 3.66 -4.08 -15.65
CA SER A 120 2.52 -4.89 -15.21
C SER A 120 1.25 -4.08 -14.89
N SER A 121 1.39 -2.77 -14.62
CA SER A 121 0.25 -1.94 -14.22
C SER A 121 0.57 -0.44 -14.28
N PRO A 122 -0.35 0.40 -14.78
CA PRO A 122 -0.16 1.84 -14.88
C PRO A 122 -0.48 2.59 -13.57
N LEU A 123 -0.63 1.92 -12.41
CA LEU A 123 -1.15 2.55 -11.18
C LEU A 123 -0.43 3.84 -10.78
N LYS A 124 0.91 3.87 -10.77
CA LYS A 124 1.64 5.09 -10.37
C LYS A 124 1.43 6.23 -11.37
N THR A 125 1.36 5.91 -12.66
CA THR A 125 1.01 6.89 -13.71
C THR A 125 -0.43 7.36 -13.54
N GLN A 126 -1.38 6.47 -13.31
CA GLN A 126 -2.78 6.83 -13.10
C GLN A 126 -2.99 7.64 -11.82
N ALA A 127 -2.35 7.26 -10.70
CA ALA A 127 -2.37 8.01 -9.45
C ALA A 127 -1.76 9.40 -9.62
N LYS A 128 -0.62 9.51 -10.33
CA LYS A 128 0.00 10.81 -10.66
C LYS A 128 -0.90 11.66 -11.57
N LEU A 129 -1.59 11.02 -12.51
CA LEU A 129 -2.62 11.64 -13.36
C LEU A 129 -3.96 11.83 -12.63
N ARG A 130 -4.07 11.48 -11.35
CA ARG A 130 -5.29 11.57 -10.53
C ARG A 130 -6.49 10.86 -11.18
N LYS A 131 -6.20 9.82 -11.96
CA LYS A 131 -7.21 8.91 -12.51
C LYS A 131 -7.59 7.89 -11.45
N ARG A 132 -8.87 7.53 -11.45
CA ARG A 132 -9.40 6.40 -10.67
C ARG A 132 -8.55 5.17 -10.98
N LEU A 133 -8.10 4.49 -9.94
CA LEU A 133 -7.33 3.26 -10.11
C LEU A 133 -8.27 2.14 -10.61
N PRO A 134 -7.73 1.06 -11.16
CA PRO A 134 -8.53 -0.09 -11.56
C PRO A 134 -9.25 -0.72 -10.37
N ARG A 135 -10.40 -1.33 -10.65
CA ARG A 135 -11.26 -1.97 -9.64
C ARG A 135 -10.51 -2.94 -8.72
N TYR A 136 -9.64 -3.79 -9.27
CA TYR A 136 -8.86 -4.76 -8.49
C TYR A 136 -8.04 -4.14 -7.36
N PHE A 137 -7.54 -2.90 -7.53
CA PHE A 137 -6.78 -2.23 -6.47
C PHE A 137 -7.65 -1.99 -5.23
N TYR A 138 -8.90 -1.56 -5.45
CA TYR A 138 -9.84 -1.30 -4.37
C TYR A 138 -10.39 -2.59 -3.75
N GLU A 139 -10.58 -3.64 -4.57
CA GLU A 139 -10.94 -4.97 -4.08
C GLU A 139 -9.84 -5.54 -3.16
N SER A 140 -8.57 -5.47 -3.59
CA SER A 140 -7.40 -5.81 -2.78
C SER A 140 -7.30 -4.97 -1.52
N ARG A 141 -7.51 -3.64 -1.61
CA ARG A 141 -7.52 -2.75 -0.43
C ARG A 141 -8.59 -3.16 0.59
N ALA A 142 -9.81 -3.45 0.14
CA ALA A 142 -10.90 -3.86 1.02
C ALA A 142 -10.58 -5.17 1.73
N ARG A 143 -10.04 -6.16 1.00
CA ARG A 143 -9.58 -7.43 1.54
C ARG A 143 -8.48 -7.22 2.59
N TYR A 144 -7.45 -6.45 2.26
CA TYR A 144 -6.33 -6.14 3.15
C TYR A 144 -6.80 -5.57 4.49
N PHE A 145 -7.61 -4.49 4.48
CA PHE A 145 -8.06 -3.87 5.72
C PHE A 145 -8.93 -4.82 6.55
N TYR A 146 -9.73 -5.65 5.90
CA TYR A 146 -10.52 -6.67 6.57
C TYR A 146 -9.64 -7.76 7.22
N LEU A 147 -8.64 -8.28 6.51
CA LEU A 147 -7.76 -9.34 7.04
C LEU A 147 -6.94 -8.86 8.23
N LEU A 148 -6.43 -7.63 8.18
CA LEU A 148 -5.56 -7.09 9.24
C LEU A 148 -6.32 -6.50 10.43
N PHE A 149 -7.47 -5.88 10.19
CA PHE A 149 -8.17 -5.06 11.19
C PHE A 149 -9.65 -5.43 11.36
N GLY A 150 -10.13 -6.47 10.68
CA GLY A 150 -11.52 -6.90 10.73
C GLY A 150 -12.51 -5.89 10.10
N ARG A 151 -13.80 -6.13 10.31
CA ARG A 151 -14.87 -5.25 9.78
C ARG A 151 -14.79 -3.83 10.32
N THR A 152 -14.49 -3.67 11.61
CA THR A 152 -14.37 -2.35 12.25
C THR A 152 -13.20 -1.55 11.69
N GLY A 153 -12.07 -2.20 11.42
CA GLY A 153 -10.92 -1.57 10.79
C GLY A 153 -11.16 -1.16 9.35
N LEU A 154 -11.83 -2.01 8.54
CA LEU A 154 -12.25 -1.64 7.19
C LEU A 154 -13.22 -0.45 7.21
N LEU A 155 -14.19 -0.45 8.12
CA LEU A 155 -15.10 0.68 8.29
C LEU A 155 -14.34 1.96 8.68
N ALA A 156 -13.44 1.87 9.65
CA ALA A 156 -12.60 2.98 10.08
C ALA A 156 -11.74 3.51 8.93
N ALA A 157 -11.13 2.65 8.11
CA ALA A 157 -10.34 3.04 6.95
C ALA A 157 -11.17 3.78 5.89
N ASN A 158 -12.40 3.32 5.63
CA ASN A 158 -13.29 3.95 4.66
C ASN A 158 -13.82 5.31 5.15
N ILE A 159 -14.16 5.42 6.43
CA ILE A 159 -14.55 6.69 7.05
C ILE A 159 -13.37 7.66 7.06
N ALA A 160 -12.19 7.21 7.49
CA ALA A 160 -10.98 8.01 7.54
C ALA A 160 -10.59 8.56 6.16
N TRP A 161 -10.65 7.71 5.13
CA TRP A 161 -10.47 8.15 3.74
C TRP A 161 -11.51 9.20 3.34
N SER A 162 -12.80 8.98 3.68
CA SER A 162 -13.89 9.90 3.32
C SER A 162 -13.72 11.27 4.00
N ILE A 163 -13.32 11.30 5.27
CA ILE A 163 -12.99 12.53 5.99
C ILE A 163 -11.82 13.25 5.31
N GLY A 164 -10.76 12.53 4.95
CA GLY A 164 -9.61 13.11 4.25
C GLY A 164 -10.01 13.69 2.90
N ALA A 165 -10.82 12.96 2.12
CA ALA A 165 -11.35 13.44 0.86
C ALA A 165 -12.16 14.75 1.04
N CYS A 166 -13.05 14.81 2.04
CA CYS A 166 -13.79 16.04 2.35
C CYS A 166 -12.88 17.21 2.72
N ILE A 167 -11.80 16.98 3.48
CA ILE A 167 -10.79 18.01 3.81
C ILE A 167 -10.12 18.50 2.53
N SER A 168 -9.70 17.59 1.64
CA SER A 168 -9.06 17.96 0.37
C SER A 168 -10.01 18.75 -0.52
N GLU A 169 -11.22 18.26 -0.76
CA GLU A 169 -12.19 18.94 -1.62
C GLU A 169 -12.62 20.30 -1.03
N GLY A 170 -12.82 20.38 0.29
CA GLY A 170 -13.09 21.64 0.97
C GLY A 170 -11.98 22.68 0.77
N ARG A 171 -10.71 22.26 0.76
CA ARG A 171 -9.58 23.14 0.44
C ARG A 171 -9.57 23.59 -1.02
N ALA A 172 -9.99 22.73 -1.95
CA ALA A 172 -10.08 23.06 -3.37
C ALA A 172 -11.17 24.11 -3.65
N LEU A 173 -12.23 24.14 -2.84
CA LEU A 173 -13.26 25.19 -2.91
C LEU A 173 -12.76 26.55 -2.42
N ILE A 174 -11.84 26.58 -1.46
CA ILE A 174 -11.35 27.82 -0.83
C ILE A 174 -10.12 28.38 -1.55
N SER A 175 -9.21 27.52 -2.02
CA SER A 175 -7.93 27.93 -2.62
C SER A 175 -7.92 27.70 -4.12
N LYS A 176 -7.86 28.80 -4.89
CA LYS A 176 -7.72 28.75 -6.36
C LYS A 176 -6.43 28.07 -6.84
N ASN A 177 -5.42 27.98 -5.97
CA ASN A 177 -4.12 27.38 -6.27
C ASN A 177 -4.04 25.90 -5.84
N TYR A 178 -5.07 25.37 -5.18
CA TYR A 178 -5.13 23.98 -4.78
C TYR A 178 -6.13 23.21 -5.65
N MET A 179 -5.61 22.24 -6.39
CA MET A 179 -6.44 21.30 -7.14
C MET A 179 -6.54 19.99 -6.34
N GLY A 180 -7.77 19.62 -5.96
CA GLY A 180 -8.05 18.36 -5.28
C GLY A 180 -7.48 17.16 -6.04
N HIS A 181 -7.07 16.13 -5.30
CA HIS A 181 -6.45 14.91 -5.85
C HIS A 181 -7.39 13.70 -5.82
N VAL A 182 -8.59 13.84 -5.28
CA VAL A 182 -9.58 12.75 -5.22
C VAL A 182 -10.21 12.58 -6.60
N ALA A 183 -10.12 11.36 -7.16
CA ALA A 183 -10.68 11.10 -8.47
C ALA A 183 -12.22 11.08 -8.43
N LYS A 184 -12.85 11.52 -9.53
CA LYS A 184 -14.31 11.48 -9.65
C LYS A 184 -14.84 10.07 -9.43
N LYS A 185 -15.88 9.93 -8.60
CA LYS A 185 -16.51 8.65 -8.18
C LYS A 185 -15.62 7.70 -7.36
N GLN A 186 -14.39 8.09 -6.99
CA GLN A 186 -13.49 7.25 -6.18
C GLN A 186 -14.12 6.83 -4.85
N TRP A 187 -14.99 7.67 -4.27
CA TRP A 187 -15.72 7.32 -3.07
C TRP A 187 -16.50 6.00 -3.21
N ARG A 188 -17.06 5.69 -4.40
CA ARG A 188 -17.78 4.42 -4.61
C ARG A 188 -16.84 3.22 -4.52
N ASP A 189 -15.61 3.37 -4.99
CA ASP A 189 -14.61 2.31 -4.97
C ASP A 189 -14.08 2.02 -3.59
N ILE A 190 -13.96 3.06 -2.76
CA ILE A 190 -13.51 2.91 -1.37
C ILE A 190 -14.46 2.01 -0.59
N TRP A 191 -15.75 2.02 -0.95
CA TRP A 191 -16.78 1.17 -0.35
C TRP A 191 -17.01 -0.15 -1.10
N ILE A 192 -16.20 -0.48 -2.12
CA ILE A 192 -16.31 -1.74 -2.84
C ILE A 192 -16.11 -2.92 -1.88
N ASN A 193 -16.84 -4.01 -2.13
CA ASN A 193 -16.77 -5.24 -1.36
C ASN A 193 -16.95 -5.07 0.17
N PHE A 194 -17.47 -3.94 0.66
CA PHE A 194 -17.62 -3.72 2.11
C PHE A 194 -18.46 -4.79 2.80
N LYS A 195 -19.52 -5.29 2.14
CA LYS A 195 -20.37 -6.37 2.66
C LYS A 195 -19.72 -7.77 2.52
N SER A 196 -18.82 -7.93 1.55
CA SER A 196 -18.17 -9.20 1.21
C SER A 196 -16.67 -8.99 0.91
N PRO A 197 -15.86 -8.56 1.91
CA PRO A 197 -14.48 -8.13 1.68
C PRO A 197 -13.54 -9.29 1.32
N THR A 198 -13.99 -10.52 1.57
CA THR A 198 -13.28 -11.76 1.21
C THR A 198 -13.89 -12.46 0.00
N ALA A 199 -14.68 -11.75 -0.80
CA ALA A 199 -15.23 -12.28 -2.04
C ALA A 199 -14.12 -12.88 -2.92
N PRO A 200 -14.42 -13.93 -3.72
CA PRO A 200 -13.46 -14.49 -4.64
C PRO A 200 -12.89 -13.43 -5.56
N TYR A 201 -11.61 -13.59 -5.89
CA TYR A 201 -10.95 -12.83 -6.92
C TYR A 201 -11.70 -12.96 -8.26
N ILE A 202 -11.88 -11.82 -8.95
CA ILE A 202 -12.37 -11.74 -10.33
C ILE A 202 -11.23 -11.18 -11.18
N HIS A 203 -10.82 -11.91 -12.22
CA HIS A 203 -9.76 -11.43 -13.10
C HIS A 203 -10.22 -10.15 -13.82
N PRO A 204 -9.39 -9.11 -13.97
CA PRO A 204 -9.80 -7.88 -14.66
C PRO A 204 -10.24 -8.03 -16.12
N LYS A 205 -10.09 -9.22 -16.70
CA LYS A 205 -10.57 -9.56 -18.05
C LYS A 205 -12.05 -9.95 -18.03
N ASP A 206 -12.55 -10.33 -16.85
CA ASP A 206 -13.91 -10.82 -16.60
C ASP A 206 -14.74 -9.76 -15.86
N TYR A 207 -14.32 -8.48 -15.92
CA TYR A 207 -15.11 -7.37 -15.40
C TYR A 207 -16.23 -7.00 -16.37
N ASP A 208 -17.43 -6.80 -15.84
CA ASP A 208 -18.60 -6.26 -16.55
C ASP A 208 -18.40 -4.82 -17.07
#